data_AF-A0A5N6PHD9-F1
#
_entry.id   AF-A0A5N6PHD9-F1
#
_cell.length_a   1.000
_cell.length_b   1.000
_cell.length_c   1.000
_cell.angle_alpha   90.00
_cell.angle_beta   90.00
_cell.angle_gamma   90.00
#
_symmetry.space_group_name_H-M   'P 1'
#
loop_
_entity.id
_entity.type
_entity.pdbx_description
1 polymer ?
#
loop_
_entity_poly.entity_id
_entity_poly.type
_entity_poly.pdbx_seq_one_letter_code
_entity_poly.pdbx_strand_id
1 'polypeptide(L)'
;MLSTCNSHGQDSSYFLGCEEYEKNPYHRINNPTGMIQMGIAENQLSFNLGFMTTRIQQVSVLKVALVSKKLHSFKIIMALADFMSEIRENKMSFNPNNLVLTAGATSANETLMFCLADHGDVILKPFELEQ
;
A
#
# COMPACT_ATOMS: atom_id res chain seq x y z
N MET A 1 -8.33 2.71 -24.29
CA MET A 1 -8.99 1.54 -24.90
C MET A 1 -7.93 0.45 -25.04
N LEU A 2 -7.78 -0.39 -24.02
CA LEU A 2 -6.94 -1.60 -23.98
C LEU A 2 -7.69 -2.62 -23.11
N SER A 3 -8.83 -3.13 -23.59
CA SER A 3 -9.67 -4.07 -22.83
C SER A 3 -9.92 -5.39 -23.57
N THR A 4 -9.01 -5.76 -24.48
CA THR A 4 -9.14 -6.98 -25.31
C THR A 4 -8.14 -8.08 -24.93
N CYS A 5 -7.24 -7.82 -23.99
CA CYS A 5 -6.27 -8.81 -23.53
C CYS A 5 -6.59 -9.13 -22.07
N ASN A 6 -6.90 -10.39 -21.74
CA ASN A 6 -6.98 -10.87 -20.36
C ASN A 6 -5.63 -10.63 -19.68
N SER A 7 -5.49 -9.49 -19.02
CA SER A 7 -4.23 -8.96 -18.48
C SER A 7 -4.03 -9.25 -17.00
N HIS A 8 -4.96 -9.98 -16.37
CA HIS A 8 -4.95 -10.21 -14.92
C HIS A 8 -4.17 -11.47 -14.47
N GLY A 9 -3.61 -12.25 -15.39
CA GLY A 9 -2.74 -13.39 -15.05
C GLY A 9 -3.40 -14.49 -14.21
N GLN A 10 -4.72 -14.42 -14.01
CA GLN A 10 -5.50 -15.33 -13.17
C GLN A 10 -5.40 -16.78 -13.63
N ASP A 11 -5.17 -17.01 -14.93
CA ASP A 11 -4.97 -18.36 -15.49
C ASP A 11 -3.57 -18.94 -15.23
N SER A 12 -2.69 -18.24 -14.50
CA SER A 12 -1.33 -18.72 -14.20
C SER A 12 -1.28 -19.61 -12.96
N SER A 13 -0.36 -20.59 -12.97
CA SER A 13 -0.17 -21.54 -11.87
C SER A 13 0.19 -20.88 -10.53
N TYR A 14 0.65 -19.63 -10.53
CA TYR A 14 0.94 -18.86 -9.32
C TYR A 14 -0.30 -18.59 -8.47
N PHE A 15 -1.50 -18.56 -9.07
CA PHE A 15 -2.75 -18.26 -8.35
C PHE A 15 -3.45 -19.50 -7.78
N LEU A 16 -3.00 -20.71 -8.12
CA LEU A 16 -3.63 -21.96 -7.65
C LEU A 16 -3.73 -22.03 -6.12
N GLY A 17 -2.69 -21.58 -5.40
CA GLY A 17 -2.70 -21.56 -3.94
C GLY A 17 -3.75 -20.60 -3.37
N CYS A 18 -3.95 -19.44 -4.01
CA CYS A 18 -4.98 -18.47 -3.62
C CYS A 18 -6.38 -19.01 -3.91
N GLU A 19 -6.60 -19.63 -5.08
CA GLU A 19 -7.88 -20.21 -5.45
C GLU A 19 -8.31 -21.34 -4.51
N GLU A 20 -7.38 -22.22 -4.13
CA GLU A 20 -7.67 -23.31 -3.19
C GLU A 20 -7.93 -22.79 -1.76
N TYR A 21 -7.24 -21.72 -1.36
CA TYR A 21 -7.52 -21.04 -0.09
C TYR A 21 -8.95 -20.47 -0.07
N GLU A 22 -9.40 -19.81 -1.14
CA GLU A 22 -10.76 -19.25 -1.22
C GLU A 22 -11.86 -20.32 -1.07
N LYS A 23 -11.61 -21.54 -1.58
CA LYS A 23 -12.53 -22.68 -1.46
C LYS A 23 -12.55 -23.31 -0.06
N ASN A 24 -11.43 -23.27 0.66
CA ASN A 24 -11.28 -23.94 1.95
C ASN A 24 -10.52 -23.08 2.98
N PRO A 25 -11.05 -21.92 3.40
CA PRO A 25 -10.36 -21.05 4.34
C PRO A 25 -10.35 -21.66 5.75
N TYR A 26 -9.21 -21.58 6.42
CA TYR A 26 -9.08 -21.95 7.82
C TYR A 26 -9.95 -21.07 8.71
N HIS A 27 -10.65 -21.71 9.65
CA HIS A 27 -11.35 -21.03 10.72
C HIS A 27 -11.21 -21.82 12.02
N ARG A 28 -10.71 -21.20 13.09
CA ARG A 28 -10.35 -21.86 14.35
C ARG A 28 -11.44 -22.79 14.94
N ILE A 29 -12.71 -22.40 14.82
CA ILE A 29 -13.85 -23.17 15.34
C ILE A 29 -14.55 -23.96 14.23
N ASN A 30 -15.03 -23.28 13.20
CA ASN A 30 -15.85 -23.85 12.13
C ASN A 30 -15.08 -24.70 11.09
N ASN A 31 -13.78 -24.48 10.90
CA ASN A 31 -12.97 -25.21 9.91
C ASN A 31 -11.48 -25.25 10.32
N PRO A 32 -11.13 -25.99 11.39
CA PRO A 32 -9.75 -26.04 11.89
C PRO A 32 -8.79 -26.79 10.93
N THR A 33 -9.31 -27.47 9.92
CA THR A 33 -8.55 -28.18 8.88
C THR A 33 -8.42 -27.40 7.57
N GLY A 34 -8.96 -26.18 7.51
CA GLY A 34 -8.86 -25.33 6.33
C GLY A 34 -7.43 -24.80 6.10
N MET A 35 -7.21 -24.20 4.93
CA MET A 35 -5.94 -23.61 4.55
C MET A 35 -5.68 -22.29 5.28
N ILE A 36 -4.48 -22.12 5.82
CA ILE A 36 -4.06 -20.91 6.52
C ILE A 36 -3.43 -19.94 5.52
N GLN A 37 -3.89 -18.69 5.49
CA GLN A 37 -3.36 -17.66 4.61
C GLN A 37 -1.98 -17.20 5.08
N MET A 38 -0.95 -17.56 4.33
CA MET A 38 0.43 -17.13 4.54
C MET A 38 1.04 -16.42 3.32
N GLY A 39 0.26 -16.25 2.24
CA GLY A 39 0.72 -15.68 0.97
C GLY A 39 0.48 -14.18 0.79
N ILE A 40 -0.09 -13.48 1.78
CA ILE A 40 -0.34 -12.03 1.71
C ILE A 40 0.54 -11.31 2.74
N ALA A 41 1.27 -10.30 2.29
CA ALA A 41 2.09 -9.45 3.13
C ALA A 41 1.26 -8.35 3.82
N GLU A 42 0.47 -8.73 4.83
CA GLU A 42 -0.34 -7.81 5.64
C GLU A 42 0.16 -7.71 7.08
N ASN A 43 0.23 -6.48 7.61
CA ASN A 43 0.57 -6.25 9.02
C ASN A 43 -0.70 -6.01 9.85
N GLN A 44 -1.13 -7.03 10.58
CA GLN A 44 -2.29 -6.94 11.48
C GLN A 44 -1.90 -6.77 12.96
N LEU A 45 -0.61 -6.82 13.29
CA LEU A 45 -0.12 -6.83 14.68
C LEU A 45 -0.25 -5.47 15.38
N SER A 46 -0.17 -4.39 14.62
CA SER A 46 -0.21 -3.02 15.14
C SER A 46 -1.61 -2.42 15.22
N PHE A 47 -2.68 -3.14 14.86
CA PHE A 47 -4.05 -2.61 14.91
C PHE A 47 -4.51 -2.24 16.33
N ASN A 48 -4.02 -2.96 17.36
CA ASN A 48 -4.35 -2.68 18.75
C ASN A 48 -3.64 -1.44 19.31
N LEU A 49 -2.63 -0.90 18.62
CA LEU A 49 -1.93 0.30 19.05
C LEU A 49 -2.92 1.49 19.01
N GLY A 50 -3.63 1.70 20.12
CA GLY A 50 -4.82 2.54 20.30
C GLY A 50 -4.63 4.05 20.11
N PHE A 51 -3.59 4.44 19.37
CA PHE A 51 -3.32 5.83 18.99
C PHE A 51 -4.48 6.46 18.22
N MET A 52 -5.29 5.67 17.52
CA MET A 52 -6.45 6.16 16.76
C MET A 52 -7.67 6.47 17.64
N THR A 53 -8.03 5.62 18.61
CA THR A 53 -9.29 5.79 19.35
C THR A 53 -9.32 7.00 20.29
N THR A 54 -8.17 7.39 20.87
CA THR A 54 -8.11 8.54 21.78
C THR A 54 -8.00 9.88 21.05
N ARG A 55 -7.40 9.92 19.85
CA ARG A 55 -7.29 11.15 19.05
C ARG A 55 -8.49 11.42 18.16
N ILE A 56 -9.26 10.41 17.75
CA ILE A 56 -10.47 10.60 16.93
C ILE A 56 -11.60 11.25 17.75
N GLN A 57 -11.68 11.07 19.07
CA GLN A 57 -12.63 11.81 19.91
C GLN A 57 -12.37 13.33 19.92
N GLN A 58 -11.13 13.77 19.69
CA GLN A 58 -10.81 15.19 19.49
C GLN A 58 -11.06 15.68 18.05
N VAL A 59 -11.18 14.77 17.08
CA VAL A 59 -11.55 15.07 15.68
C VAL A 59 -13.03 14.76 15.47
N SER A 60 -13.87 15.28 16.36
CA SER A 60 -15.31 15.28 16.16
C SER A 60 -15.65 16.16 14.94
N VAL A 61 -16.28 15.55 13.95
CA VAL A 61 -17.04 16.22 12.88
C VAL A 61 -16.22 17.16 11.99
N LEU A 62 -15.12 16.66 11.41
CA LEU A 62 -14.63 17.22 10.15
C LEU A 62 -15.54 16.77 9.02
N LYS A 63 -16.64 17.51 8.87
CA LYS A 63 -17.48 17.62 7.67
C LYS A 63 -16.63 18.16 6.52
N VAL A 64 -15.61 17.42 6.09
CA VAL A 64 -14.67 17.79 5.00
C VAL A 64 -15.20 17.19 3.71
N ALA A 65 -16.42 17.60 3.37
CA ALA A 65 -16.88 17.58 2.00
C ALA A 65 -16.46 18.94 1.40
N LEU A 66 -15.54 18.88 0.46
CA LEU A 66 -15.43 19.75 -0.71
C LEU A 66 -14.53 21.01 -0.75
N VAL A 67 -14.12 21.68 0.33
CA VAL A 67 -13.59 23.07 0.16
C VAL A 67 -12.07 23.29 0.22
N SER A 68 -11.21 22.34 0.62
CA SER A 68 -9.76 22.63 0.62
C SER A 68 -8.85 21.41 0.48
N LYS A 69 -8.93 20.75 -0.68
CA LYS A 69 -7.99 19.67 -1.06
C LYS A 69 -6.51 20.11 -0.98
N LYS A 70 -6.18 21.38 -1.25
CA LYS A 70 -4.78 21.86 -1.33
C LYS A 70 -4.14 22.13 0.03
N LEU A 71 -4.84 22.80 0.95
CA LEU A 71 -4.28 23.19 2.25
C LEU A 71 -4.14 22.00 3.22
N HIS A 72 -5.11 21.08 3.20
CA HIS A 72 -5.04 19.86 4.02
C HIS A 72 -3.92 18.93 3.56
N SER A 73 -3.65 18.88 2.25
CA SER A 73 -2.55 18.07 1.69
C SER A 73 -1.18 18.53 2.18
N PHE A 74 -0.94 19.85 2.33
CA PHE A 74 0.38 20.33 2.77
C PHE A 74 0.73 19.93 4.21
N LYS A 75 -0.25 19.97 5.14
CA LYS A 75 -0.04 19.49 6.52
C LYS A 75 0.28 18.00 6.58
N ILE A 76 -0.40 17.21 5.74
CA ILE A 76 -0.14 15.77 5.62
C ILE A 76 1.26 15.52 5.08
N ILE A 77 1.70 16.28 4.07
CA ILE A 77 3.04 16.14 3.48
C ILE A 77 4.14 16.50 4.49
N MET A 78 3.97 17.56 5.29
CA MET A 78 4.94 17.89 6.36
C MET A 78 5.02 16.77 7.41
N ALA A 79 3.88 16.30 7.90
CA ALA A 79 3.85 15.21 8.89
C ALA A 79 4.44 13.90 8.32
N LEU A 80 4.24 13.64 7.03
CA LEU A 80 4.85 12.51 6.34
C LEU A 80 6.37 12.65 6.24
N ALA A 81 6.88 13.85 5.94
CA ALA A 81 8.32 14.12 5.91
C ALA A 81 8.98 13.86 7.27
N ASP A 82 8.34 14.32 8.35
CA ASP A 82 8.80 14.09 9.72
C ASP A 82 8.77 12.60 10.08
N PHE A 83 7.68 11.91 9.75
CA PHE A 83 7.55 10.47 9.98
C PHE A 83 8.58 9.64 9.20
N MET A 84 8.85 10.00 7.94
CA MET A 84 9.89 9.34 7.14
C MET A 84 11.30 9.57 7.71
N SER A 85 11.55 10.76 8.29
CA SER A 85 12.79 11.04 9.03
C SER A 85 12.90 10.18 10.29
N GLU A 86 11.80 10.06 11.06
CA GLU A 86 11.76 9.27 12.29
C GLU A 86 12.02 7.77 12.03
N ILE A 87 11.41 7.19 10.99
CA ILE A 87 11.67 5.79 10.57
C ILE A 87 13.15 5.58 10.23
N ARG A 88 13.85 6.61 9.75
CA ARG A 88 15.28 6.60 9.43
C ARG A 88 16.16 7.01 10.61
N GLU A 89 15.63 6.98 11.83
CA GLU A 89 16.30 7.36 13.07
C GLU A 89 16.83 8.81 13.04
N ASN A 90 16.14 9.70 12.31
CA ASN A 90 16.52 11.10 12.09
C ASN A 90 17.92 11.30 11.49
N LYS A 91 18.45 10.29 10.78
CA LYS A 91 19.74 10.37 10.07
C LYS A 91 19.63 11.16 8.76
N MET A 92 18.42 11.40 8.27
CA MET A 92 18.14 12.08 7.01
C MET A 92 16.81 12.83 7.10
N SER A 93 16.77 14.05 6.54
CA SER A 93 15.56 14.86 6.47
C SER A 93 14.98 14.91 5.05
N PHE A 94 13.66 15.09 4.95
CA PHE A 94 12.94 15.14 3.67
C PHE A 94 12.35 16.53 3.47
N ASN A 95 12.57 17.15 2.31
CA ASN A 95 11.95 18.43 1.97
C ASN A 95 10.48 18.22 1.58
N PRO A 96 9.50 18.79 2.31
CA PRO A 96 8.08 18.64 2.00
C PRO A 96 7.71 19.07 0.58
N ASN A 97 8.42 20.03 -0.02
CA ASN A 97 8.15 20.49 -1.38
C ASN A 97 8.55 19.47 -2.46
N ASN A 98 9.35 18.46 -2.10
CA ASN A 98 9.78 17.40 -3.01
C ASN A 98 8.95 16.10 -2.83
N LEU A 99 7.88 16.14 -2.03
CA LEU A 99 7.01 15.00 -1.78
C LEU A 99 5.69 15.15 -2.54
N VAL A 100 5.26 14.06 -3.18
CA VAL A 100 4.00 13.97 -3.92
C VAL A 100 3.19 12.80 -3.36
N LEU A 101 1.92 13.05 -3.03
CA LEU A 101 1.01 12.01 -2.55
C LEU A 101 0.34 11.31 -3.74
N THR A 102 0.34 9.99 -3.73
CA THR A 102 -0.33 9.14 -4.72
C THR A 102 -1.30 8.17 -4.03
N ALA A 103 -2.14 7.48 -4.79
CA ALA A 103 -3.06 6.47 -4.28
C ALA A 103 -2.31 5.14 -4.02
N GLY A 104 -1.40 5.16 -3.05
CA GLY A 104 -0.58 4.00 -2.66
C GLY A 104 0.65 3.78 -3.53
N ALA A 105 1.46 2.79 -3.15
CA ALA A 105 2.74 2.49 -3.79
C ALA A 105 2.58 2.04 -5.25
N THR A 106 1.49 1.34 -5.60
CA THR A 106 1.22 0.91 -6.98
C THR A 106 1.12 2.10 -7.93
N SER A 107 0.29 3.09 -7.58
CA SER A 107 0.15 4.31 -8.37
C SER A 107 1.44 5.15 -8.38
N ALA A 108 2.21 5.14 -7.27
CA ALA A 108 3.51 5.80 -7.23
C ALA A 108 4.49 5.18 -8.24
N ASN A 109 4.62 3.85 -8.23
CA ASN A 109 5.50 3.12 -9.13
C ASN A 109 5.13 3.36 -10.59
N GLU A 110 3.84 3.24 -10.92
CA GLU A 110 3.35 3.51 -12.29
C GLU A 110 3.66 4.95 -12.72
N THR A 111 3.38 5.94 -11.87
CA THR A 111 3.67 7.36 -12.15
C THR A 111 5.16 7.58 -12.38
N LEU A 112 6.02 6.98 -11.56
CA LEU A 112 7.47 7.07 -11.73
C LEU A 112 7.94 6.48 -13.06
N MET A 113 7.38 5.33 -13.46
CA MET A 113 7.71 4.74 -14.77
C MET A 113 7.34 5.69 -15.90
N PHE A 114 6.14 6.29 -15.86
CA PHE A 114 5.72 7.28 -16.86
C PHE A 114 6.61 8.53 -16.91
N CYS A 115 7.19 8.94 -15.78
CA CYS A 115 8.05 10.13 -15.73
C CYS A 115 9.50 9.87 -16.13
N LEU A 116 9.98 8.62 -16.00
CA LEU A 116 11.40 8.29 -16.11
C LEU A 116 11.77 7.50 -17.38
N ALA A 117 10.79 6.88 -18.04
CA ALA A 117 11.04 5.97 -19.15
C ALA A 117 10.00 6.16 -20.26
N ASP A 118 10.47 6.18 -21.50
CA ASP A 118 9.62 6.17 -22.68
C ASP A 118 9.27 4.74 -23.10
N HIS A 119 8.32 4.60 -24.03
CA HIS A 119 7.93 3.30 -24.55
C HIS A 119 9.12 2.59 -25.23
N GLY A 120 9.55 1.47 -24.67
CA GLY A 120 10.67 0.67 -25.17
C GLY A 120 11.92 0.76 -24.30
N ASP A 121 11.97 1.71 -23.36
CA ASP A 121 13.02 1.76 -22.34
C ASP A 121 12.89 0.61 -21.34
N VAL A 122 14.00 0.28 -20.68
CA VAL A 122 14.10 -0.83 -19.74
C VAL A 122 14.49 -0.35 -18.36
N ILE A 123 13.92 -0.98 -17.33
CA ILE A 123 14.19 -0.66 -15.93
C ILE A 123 14.78 -1.91 -15.27
N LEU A 124 15.97 -1.75 -14.69
CA LEU A 124 16.67 -2.85 -14.01
C LEU A 124 16.06 -3.09 -12.63
N LYS A 125 15.57 -4.31 -12.39
CA LYS A 125 15.12 -4.78 -11.08
C LYS A 125 16.06 -5.91 -10.62
N PRO A 126 16.67 -5.82 -9.42
CA PRO A 126 17.38 -6.94 -8.83
C PRO A 126 16.44 -8.15 -8.71
N PHE A 127 16.90 -9.34 -9.08
CA PHE A 127 16.15 -10.56 -8.87
C PHE A 127 16.42 -11.09 -7.46
N GLU A 128 15.41 -11.69 -6.86
CA GLU A 128 15.57 -12.46 -5.62
C GLU A 128 16.07 -13.85 -6.00
N LEU A 129 17.19 -14.28 -5.42
CA LEU A 129 17.61 -15.68 -5.46
C LEU A 129 16.78 -16.43 -4.43
N GLU A 130 15.97 -17.40 -4.87
CA GLU A 130 15.44 -18.41 -3.95
C GLU A 130 16.62 -19.22 -3.40
N GLN A 131 16.87 -19.10 -2.08
CA GLN A 131 17.81 -19.93 -1.33
C GLN A 131 17.08 -21.11 -0.69
#